data_AF-A0ABC9Y5L7-F1
#
_entry.id   AF-A0ABC9Y5L7-F1
#
_cell.length_a   1.000
_cell.length_b   1.000
_cell.length_c   1.000
_cell.angle_alpha   90.00
_cell.angle_beta   90.00
_cell.angle_gamma   90.00
#
_symmetry.space_group_name_H-M   'P 1'
#
loop_
_entity.id
_entity.type
_entity.pdbx_description
1 polymer ?
#
loop_
_entity_poly.entity_id
_entity_poly.type
_entity_poly.pdbx_seq_one_letter_code
_entity_poly.pdbx_strand_id
1 'polypeptide(L)'
;MRYLYTDSWMVASALWGWLQQWKQSNWQRRSKPIWAAPLGQDITAWLEKLVVKVCHVDAHVPKSRATEEHRNNQQVDQAAKIEVSQVDLDWQRKGELFIARCAHDTSGHQGRDATYRWACDQGVDLSMDAISHIIHQCETCTAIKQTKQVKPLWYGG
;
A
#
# COMPACT_ATOMS: atom_id res chain seq x y z
N MET A 1 -2.67 27.50 -17.85
CA MET A 1 -3.78 26.67 -17.35
C MET A 1 -3.47 25.23 -17.71
N ARG A 2 -3.41 24.31 -16.74
CA ARG A 2 -3.01 22.91 -16.98
C ARG A 2 -4.27 22.03 -17.09
N TYR A 3 -4.25 21.03 -17.94
CA TYR A 3 -5.35 20.07 -18.09
C TYR A 3 -4.91 18.70 -17.59
N LEU A 4 -5.72 18.06 -16.76
CA LEU A 4 -5.54 16.69 -16.32
C LEU A 4 -6.60 15.83 -16.99
N TYR A 5 -6.15 14.84 -17.75
CA TYR A 5 -7.01 13.87 -18.41
C TYR A 5 -6.94 12.56 -17.63
N THR A 6 -8.09 11.99 -17.30
CA THR A 6 -8.18 10.70 -16.62
C THR A 6 -9.38 9.92 -17.16
N ASP A 7 -9.22 8.63 -17.31
CA ASP A 7 -10.30 7.67 -17.59
C ASP A 7 -10.90 7.02 -16.35
N SER A 8 -10.33 7.33 -15.18
CA SER A 8 -10.87 6.86 -13.92
C SER A 8 -11.98 7.79 -13.47
N TRP A 9 -13.22 7.30 -13.61
CA TRP A 9 -14.41 8.00 -13.12
C TRP A 9 -14.30 8.33 -11.62
N MET A 10 -13.66 7.47 -10.84
CA MET A 10 -13.40 7.69 -9.41
C MET A 10 -12.48 8.89 -9.17
N VAL A 11 -11.38 8.98 -9.92
CA VAL A 11 -10.42 10.10 -9.80
C VAL A 11 -11.07 11.39 -10.26
N ALA A 12 -11.74 11.40 -11.43
CA ALA A 12 -12.45 12.57 -11.91
C ALA A 12 -13.49 13.07 -10.91
N SER A 13 -14.30 12.17 -10.36
CA SER A 13 -15.32 12.50 -9.34
C SER A 13 -14.71 13.05 -8.05
N ALA A 14 -13.57 12.48 -7.62
CA ALA A 14 -12.87 12.96 -6.44
C ALA A 14 -12.37 14.40 -6.64
N LEU A 15 -11.74 14.66 -7.78
CA LEU A 15 -11.16 15.96 -8.11
C LEU A 15 -12.20 17.03 -8.43
N TRP A 16 -13.36 16.66 -8.97
CA TRP A 16 -14.44 17.62 -9.27
C TRP A 16 -15.18 18.11 -8.04
N GLY A 17 -15.19 17.38 -6.91
CA GLY A 17 -15.93 17.86 -5.75
C GLY A 17 -15.75 17.09 -4.45
N TRP A 18 -15.42 15.78 -4.47
CA TRP A 18 -15.32 15.05 -3.21
C TRP A 18 -14.14 15.48 -2.35
N LEU A 19 -13.02 15.92 -2.93
CA LEU A 19 -11.88 16.41 -2.13
C LEU A 19 -12.28 17.60 -1.25
N GLN A 20 -13.09 18.53 -1.76
CA GLN A 20 -13.60 19.64 -0.94
C GLN A 20 -14.54 19.15 0.17
N GLN A 21 -15.45 18.23 -0.15
CA GLN A 21 -16.37 17.65 0.84
C GLN A 21 -15.64 16.85 1.92
N TRP A 22 -14.62 16.06 1.54
CA TRP A 22 -13.79 15.30 2.47
C TRP A 22 -12.93 16.21 3.34
N LYS A 23 -12.36 17.28 2.77
CA LYS A 23 -11.66 18.31 3.56
C LYS A 23 -12.57 18.94 4.62
N GLN A 24 -13.80 19.28 4.25
CA GLN A 24 -14.81 19.83 5.20
C GLN A 24 -15.22 18.82 6.27
N SER A 25 -15.15 17.53 5.95
CA SER A 25 -15.48 16.43 6.87
C SER A 25 -14.28 15.96 7.70
N ASN A 26 -13.17 16.71 7.75
CA ASN A 26 -11.90 16.30 8.35
C ASN A 26 -11.42 14.92 7.88
N TRP A 27 -11.67 14.59 6.62
CA TRP A 27 -11.33 13.31 6.00
C TRP A 27 -11.96 12.10 6.69
N GLN A 28 -13.10 12.31 7.34
CA GLN A 28 -13.86 11.27 8.03
C GLN A 28 -15.27 11.14 7.47
N ARG A 29 -15.80 9.92 7.48
CA ARG A 29 -17.19 9.62 7.21
C ARG A 29 -17.72 8.73 8.33
N ARG A 30 -18.76 9.20 9.05
CA ARG A 30 -19.33 8.50 10.22
C ARG A 30 -18.25 8.15 11.27
N SER A 31 -17.39 9.12 11.58
CA SER A 31 -16.29 8.98 12.55
C SER A 31 -15.20 7.95 12.19
N LYS A 32 -15.20 7.44 10.95
CA LYS A 32 -14.12 6.61 10.42
C LYS A 32 -13.33 7.38 9.36
N PRO A 33 -12.00 7.23 9.29
CA PRO A 33 -11.22 7.86 8.22
C PRO A 33 -11.67 7.32 6.86
N ILE A 34 -11.71 8.21 5.87
CA ILE A 34 -12.00 7.86 4.49
C ILE A 34 -10.80 7.08 3.92
N TRP A 35 -11.07 6.10 3.06
CA TRP A 35 -10.02 5.30 2.43
C TRP A 35 -9.00 6.20 1.73
N ALA A 36 -7.72 5.92 1.95
CA ALA A 36 -6.59 6.71 1.43
C ALA A 36 -6.63 8.22 1.77
N ALA A 37 -7.19 8.60 2.94
CA ALA A 37 -7.21 9.99 3.42
C ALA A 37 -5.86 10.74 3.33
N PRO A 38 -4.70 10.15 3.69
CA PRO A 38 -3.41 10.82 3.55
C PRO A 38 -3.08 11.18 2.08
N LEU A 39 -3.32 10.26 1.15
CA LEU A 39 -3.12 10.51 -0.29
C LEU A 39 -4.05 11.61 -0.79
N GLY A 40 -5.30 11.62 -0.35
CA GLY A 40 -6.25 12.68 -0.69
C GLY A 40 -5.82 14.05 -0.17
N GLN A 41 -5.25 14.12 1.03
CA GLN A 41 -4.70 15.36 1.62
C GLN A 41 -3.54 15.91 0.78
N ASP A 42 -2.58 15.05 0.42
CA ASP A 42 -1.42 15.44 -0.38
C ASP A 42 -1.83 15.95 -1.77
N ILE A 43 -2.77 15.25 -2.44
CA ILE A 43 -3.31 15.68 -3.74
C ILE A 43 -4.01 17.03 -3.61
N THR A 44 -4.80 17.23 -2.55
CA THR A 44 -5.50 18.51 -2.31
C THR A 44 -4.51 19.66 -2.13
N ALA A 45 -3.46 19.46 -1.33
CA ALA A 45 -2.42 20.47 -1.10
C ALA A 45 -1.62 20.79 -2.37
N TRP A 46 -1.42 19.79 -3.24
CA TRP A 46 -0.80 19.98 -4.55
C TRP A 46 -1.70 20.75 -5.53
N LEU A 47 -2.99 20.44 -5.56
CA LEU A 47 -3.97 21.08 -6.46
C LEU A 47 -4.29 22.52 -6.05
N GLU A 48 -4.28 22.86 -4.77
CA GLU A 48 -4.46 24.25 -4.31
C GLU A 48 -3.38 25.20 -4.86
N LYS A 49 -2.20 24.66 -5.21
CA LYS A 49 -1.09 25.42 -5.80
C LYS A 49 -1.15 25.49 -7.32
N LEU A 50 -2.10 24.79 -7.97
CA LEU A 50 -2.17 24.64 -9.42
C LEU A 50 -3.57 24.98 -9.95
N VAL A 51 -3.63 25.83 -10.98
CA VAL A 51 -4.88 26.03 -11.75
C VAL A 51 -5.01 24.88 -12.77
N VAL A 52 -5.66 23.80 -12.34
CA VAL A 52 -5.90 22.58 -13.14
C VAL A 52 -7.36 22.49 -13.55
N LYS A 53 -7.62 22.21 -14.83
CA LYS A 53 -8.92 21.74 -15.32
C LYS A 53 -8.89 20.22 -15.47
N VAL A 54 -9.83 19.54 -14.85
CA VAL A 54 -9.94 18.07 -14.91
C VAL A 54 -10.96 17.68 -15.97
N CYS A 55 -10.53 16.84 -16.90
CA CYS A 55 -11.33 16.30 -17.98
C CYS A 55 -11.37 14.77 -17.83
N HIS A 56 -12.57 14.20 -17.76
CA HIS A 56 -12.73 12.76 -17.82
C HIS A 56 -12.78 12.31 -19.28
N VAL A 57 -12.02 11.27 -19.62
CA VAL A 57 -12.00 10.66 -20.96
C VAL A 57 -12.60 9.26 -20.85
N ASP A 58 -13.62 8.95 -21.63
CA ASP A 58 -14.16 7.59 -21.65
C ASP A 58 -13.11 6.60 -22.22
N ALA A 59 -12.81 5.55 -21.45
CA ALA A 59 -11.91 4.48 -21.85
C ALA A 59 -12.47 3.60 -22.97
N HIS A 60 -13.80 3.60 -23.19
CA HIS A 60 -14.47 2.67 -24.11
C HIS A 60 -14.75 3.25 -25.50
N VAL A 61 -14.04 4.32 -25.90
CA VAL A 61 -14.20 4.89 -27.25
C VAL A 61 -13.57 3.94 -28.28
N PRO A 62 -14.31 3.52 -29.33
CA PRO A 62 -13.73 2.72 -30.41
C PRO A 62 -12.57 3.47 -31.08
N LYS A 63 -11.47 2.76 -31.42
CA LYS A 63 -10.28 3.36 -32.05
C LYS A 63 -10.58 4.20 -33.30
N SER A 64 -11.66 3.91 -34.01
CA SER A 64 -12.13 4.66 -35.19
C SER A 64 -12.70 6.06 -34.86
N ARG A 65 -12.99 6.35 -33.59
CA ARG A 65 -13.46 7.65 -33.06
C ARG A 65 -12.53 8.25 -32.01
N ALA A 66 -11.33 7.70 -31.83
CA ALA A 66 -10.40 8.14 -30.80
C ALA A 66 -9.88 9.55 -31.08
N THR A 67 -10.16 10.48 -30.15
CA THR A 67 -9.55 11.82 -30.11
C THR A 67 -8.10 11.72 -29.64
N GLU A 68 -7.32 12.79 -29.86
CA GLU A 68 -5.92 12.87 -29.42
C GLU A 68 -5.77 12.63 -27.90
N GLU A 69 -6.75 13.11 -27.12
CA GLU A 69 -6.82 12.92 -25.67
C GLU A 69 -6.97 11.45 -25.29
N HIS A 70 -7.76 10.68 -26.05
CA HIS A 70 -7.91 9.23 -25.85
C HIS A 70 -6.63 8.47 -26.20
N ARG A 71 -5.90 8.89 -27.26
CA ARG A 71 -4.61 8.30 -27.61
C ARG A 71 -3.55 8.54 -26.53
N ASN A 72 -3.48 9.76 -26.00
CA ASN A 72 -2.56 10.09 -24.91
C ASN A 72 -2.91 9.35 -23.63
N ASN A 73 -4.20 9.25 -23.29
CA ASN A 73 -4.63 8.49 -22.12
C ASN A 73 -4.35 6.98 -22.29
N GLN A 74 -4.51 6.42 -23.49
CA GLN A 74 -4.14 5.04 -23.77
C GLN A 74 -2.62 4.79 -23.65
N GLN A 75 -1.78 5.75 -24.06
CA GLN A 75 -0.34 5.66 -23.85
C GLN A 75 0.04 5.70 -22.37
N VAL A 76 -0.62 6.55 -21.59
CA VAL A 76 -0.43 6.64 -20.14
C VAL A 76 -0.94 5.39 -19.43
N ASP A 77 -2.08 4.82 -19.83
CA ASP A 77 -2.60 3.54 -19.31
C ASP A 77 -1.63 2.38 -19.62
N GLN A 78 -1.05 2.34 -20.82
CA GLN A 78 -0.02 1.35 -21.16
C GLN A 78 1.26 1.55 -20.35
N ALA A 79 1.72 2.79 -20.17
CA ALA A 79 2.88 3.09 -19.34
C ALA A 79 2.63 2.74 -17.87
N ALA A 80 1.45 3.07 -17.33
CA ALA A 80 1.03 2.74 -15.98
C ALA A 80 0.93 1.22 -15.78
N LYS A 81 0.44 0.45 -16.75
CA LYS A 81 0.42 -1.03 -16.68
C LYS A 81 1.83 -1.61 -16.62
N ILE A 82 2.80 -1.02 -17.33
CA ILE A 82 4.20 -1.45 -17.32
C ILE A 82 4.87 -1.10 -15.98
N GLU A 83 4.66 0.12 -15.48
CA GLU A 83 5.19 0.56 -14.18
C GLU A 83 4.56 -0.21 -13.01
N VAL A 84 3.24 -0.42 -13.04
CA VAL A 84 2.53 -1.28 -12.07
C VAL A 84 3.10 -2.70 -12.13
N SER A 85 3.41 -3.27 -13.29
CA SER A 85 4.01 -4.63 -13.34
C SER A 85 5.39 -4.72 -12.67
N GLN A 86 6.17 -3.63 -12.62
CA GLN A 86 7.46 -3.57 -11.89
C GLN A 86 7.27 -3.25 -10.40
N VAL A 87 6.33 -2.36 -10.08
CA VAL A 87 5.94 -1.99 -8.71
C VAL A 87 5.18 -3.12 -8.02
N ASP A 88 4.45 -3.96 -8.75
CA ASP A 88 3.64 -5.06 -8.23
C ASP A 88 4.52 -6.15 -7.63
N LEU A 89 5.70 -6.45 -8.20
CA LEU A 89 6.66 -7.35 -7.57
C LEU A 89 7.21 -6.79 -6.25
N ASP A 90 7.50 -5.49 -6.19
CA ASP A 90 7.97 -4.83 -4.96
C ASP A 90 6.85 -4.69 -3.93
N TRP A 91 5.61 -4.42 -4.36
CA TRP A 91 4.43 -4.30 -3.51
C TRP A 91 3.96 -5.66 -3.00
N GLN A 92 4.01 -6.70 -3.83
CA GLN A 92 3.73 -8.08 -3.44
C GLN A 92 4.77 -8.54 -2.42
N ARG A 93 6.06 -8.24 -2.63
CA ARG A 93 7.12 -8.52 -1.65
C ARG A 93 6.94 -7.73 -0.36
N LYS A 94 6.55 -6.46 -0.43
CA LYS A 94 6.25 -5.63 0.76
C LYS A 94 5.01 -6.12 1.50
N GLY A 95 3.98 -6.53 0.77
CA GLY A 95 2.75 -7.12 1.32
C GLY A 95 3.03 -8.45 2.01
N GLU A 96 3.85 -9.30 1.39
CA GLU A 96 4.29 -10.57 1.98
C GLU A 96 5.11 -10.34 3.25
N LEU A 97 6.07 -9.41 3.25
CA LEU A 97 6.83 -9.03 4.45
C LEU A 97 5.95 -8.44 5.55
N PHE A 98 4.90 -7.71 5.18
CA PHE A 98 3.94 -7.15 6.13
C PHE A 98 3.11 -8.25 6.81
N ILE A 99 2.57 -9.19 6.03
CA ILE A 99 1.81 -10.33 6.55
C ILE A 99 2.72 -11.23 7.40
N ALA A 100 3.96 -11.47 6.95
CA ALA A 100 4.93 -12.25 7.71
C ALA A 100 5.26 -11.61 9.06
N ARG A 101 5.31 -10.27 9.15
CA ARG A 101 5.49 -9.58 10.42
C ARG A 101 4.29 -9.72 11.34
N CYS A 102 3.08 -9.53 10.81
CA CYS A 102 1.84 -9.74 11.56
C CYS A 102 1.74 -11.17 12.13
N ALA A 103 2.04 -12.18 11.31
CA ALA A 103 2.05 -13.57 11.72
C ALA A 103 3.06 -13.85 12.84
N HIS A 104 4.23 -13.20 12.76
CA HIS A 104 5.29 -13.37 13.74
C HIS A 104 4.97 -12.73 15.10
N ASP A 105 4.42 -11.52 15.08
CA ASP A 105 4.01 -10.82 16.29
C ASP A 105 2.83 -11.55 16.96
N THR A 106 1.87 -12.02 16.16
CA THR A 106 0.69 -12.74 16.66
C THR A 106 1.03 -14.14 17.18
N SER A 107 2.03 -14.80 16.59
CA SER A 107 2.57 -16.08 17.11
C SER A 107 3.45 -15.92 18.35
N GLY A 108 3.61 -14.69 18.87
CA GLY A 108 4.31 -14.41 20.12
C GLY A 108 5.82 -14.57 20.02
N HIS A 109 6.41 -14.23 18.87
CA HIS A 109 7.85 -14.31 18.63
C HIS A 109 8.45 -15.71 18.85
N GLN A 110 7.64 -16.77 18.67
CA GLN A 110 8.05 -18.16 18.87
C GLN A 110 8.96 -18.70 17.75
N GLY A 111 9.30 -17.87 16.77
CA GLY A 111 10.22 -18.18 15.69
C GLY A 111 9.53 -18.64 14.40
N ARG A 112 10.33 -19.16 13.48
CA ARG A 112 9.97 -19.40 12.08
C ARG A 112 8.80 -20.37 11.92
N ASP A 113 8.86 -21.52 12.59
CA ASP A 113 7.85 -22.57 12.42
C ASP A 113 6.50 -22.22 13.05
N ALA A 114 6.50 -21.42 14.11
CA ALA A 114 5.27 -20.89 14.70
C ALA A 114 4.64 -19.82 13.80
N THR A 115 5.47 -18.96 13.21
CA THR A 115 5.04 -17.92 12.26
C THR A 115 4.43 -18.53 10.99
N TYR A 116 5.08 -19.56 10.43
CA TYR A 116 4.58 -20.28 9.26
C TYR A 116 3.26 -21.00 9.54
N ARG A 117 3.17 -21.74 10.66
CA ARG A 117 1.93 -22.44 11.05
C ARG A 117 0.76 -21.47 11.24
N TRP A 118 0.99 -20.34 11.90
CA TRP A 118 -0.05 -19.32 12.06
C TRP A 118 -0.56 -18.81 10.71
N ALA A 119 0.34 -18.55 9.75
CA ALA A 119 -0.05 -18.09 8.43
C ALA A 119 -0.86 -19.15 7.66
N CYS A 120 -0.43 -20.42 7.72
CA CYS A 120 -1.18 -21.54 7.14
C CYS A 120 -2.58 -21.70 7.74
N ASP A 121 -2.72 -21.55 9.06
CA ASP A 121 -4.02 -21.63 9.75
C ASP A 121 -4.97 -20.50 9.31
N GLN A 122 -4.43 -19.37 8.83
CA GLN A 122 -5.19 -18.25 8.25
C GLN A 122 -5.36 -18.37 6.72
N GLY A 123 -4.90 -19.47 6.11
CA GLY A 123 -4.98 -19.70 4.66
C GLY A 123 -4.04 -18.83 3.84
N VAL A 124 -3.01 -18.24 4.46
CA VAL A 124 -2.01 -17.42 3.77
C VAL A 124 -0.71 -18.20 3.65
N ASP A 125 -0.26 -18.42 2.41
CA ASP A 125 1.05 -19.00 2.16
C ASP A 125 2.11 -17.89 2.14
N LEU A 126 3.09 -18.01 3.04
CA LEU A 126 4.19 -17.08 3.16
C LEU A 126 5.49 -17.77 2.77
N SER A 127 6.33 -17.11 1.98
CA SER A 127 7.65 -17.62 1.69
C SER A 127 8.52 -17.66 2.94
N MET A 128 9.35 -18.69 2.96
CA MET A 128 10.35 -18.88 4.02
C MET A 128 11.40 -17.75 4.06
N ASP A 129 11.65 -17.08 2.93
CA ASP A 129 12.55 -15.93 2.85
C ASP A 129 11.96 -14.73 3.61
N ALA A 130 10.68 -14.41 3.36
CA ALA A 130 9.98 -13.33 4.05
C ALA A 130 9.96 -13.53 5.57
N ILE A 131 9.63 -14.75 6.03
CA ILE A 131 9.62 -15.09 7.47
C ILE A 131 11.03 -14.98 8.08
N SER A 132 12.05 -15.45 7.38
CA SER A 132 13.43 -15.37 7.89
C SER A 132 13.91 -13.92 7.99
N HIS A 133 13.58 -13.10 7.00
CA HIS A 133 13.91 -11.69 6.95
C HIS A 133 13.26 -10.90 8.10
N ILE A 134 11.97 -11.11 8.36
CA ILE A 134 11.28 -10.39 9.45
C ILE A 134 11.77 -10.81 10.84
N ILE A 135 12.13 -12.08 11.05
CA ILE A 135 12.68 -12.54 12.33
C ILE A 135 14.06 -11.94 12.57
N HIS A 136 14.89 -11.86 11.53
CA HIS A 136 16.22 -11.25 11.62
C HIS A 136 16.14 -9.76 11.97
N GLN A 137 15.12 -9.06 11.45
CA GLN A 137 14.86 -7.65 11.74
C GLN A 137 14.06 -7.41 13.02
N CYS A 138 13.70 -8.45 13.78
CA CYS A 138 12.91 -8.29 14.99
C CYS A 138 13.80 -7.97 16.20
N GLU A 139 13.67 -6.75 16.72
CA GLU A 139 14.40 -6.29 17.92
C GLU A 139 14.02 -7.12 19.15
N THR A 140 12.75 -7.48 19.32
CA THR A 140 12.27 -8.34 20.41
C THR A 140 12.93 -9.71 20.37
N CYS A 141 13.00 -10.36 19.20
CA CYS A 141 13.70 -11.63 19.05
C CYS A 141 15.19 -11.51 19.33
N THR A 142 15.80 -10.40 18.91
CA THR A 142 17.22 -10.10 19.19
C THR A 142 17.46 -9.95 20.68
N ALA A 143 16.61 -9.22 21.40
CA ALA A 143 16.68 -9.05 22.84
C ALA A 143 16.42 -10.36 23.60
N ILE A 144 15.47 -11.19 23.16
CA ILE A 144 15.23 -12.55 23.70
C ILE A 144 16.46 -13.44 23.51
N LYS A 145 17.11 -13.36 22.35
CA LYS A 145 18.33 -14.14 22.07
C LYS A 145 19.49 -13.69 22.97
N GLN A 146 19.67 -12.39 23.16
CA GLN A 146 20.69 -11.84 24.06
C GLN A 146 20.43 -12.21 25.52
N THR A 147 19.19 -12.06 26.01
CA THR A 147 18.84 -12.43 27.40
C THR A 147 18.99 -13.93 27.68
N LYS A 148 18.75 -14.80 26.69
CA LYS A 148 19.06 -16.24 26.79
C LYS A 148 20.56 -16.54 26.78
N GLN A 149 21.37 -15.75 26.06
CA GLN A 149 22.83 -15.85 26.10
C GLN A 149 23.45 -15.35 27.42
N VAL A 150 22.76 -14.45 28.13
CA VAL A 150 23.25 -13.78 29.35
C VAL A 150 22.80 -14.50 30.64
N LYS A 151 22.24 -15.72 30.58
CA LYS A 151 21.94 -16.48 31.81
C LYS A 151 23.22 -16.64 32.67
N PRO A 152 23.17 -16.38 33.99
CA PRO A 152 24.37 -16.26 34.81
C PRO A 152 25.01 -17.63 35.05
N LEU A 153 26.34 -17.68 34.94
CA LEU A 153 27.12 -18.61 35.77
C LEU A 153 26.77 -18.32 37.25
N TRP A 154 26.60 -19.37 38.05
CA TRP A 154 26.50 -19.45 39.53
C TRP A 154 25.12 -19.68 40.17
N TYR A 155 24.88 -20.92 40.61
CA TYR A 155 25.15 -21.48 41.96
C TYR A 155 25.44 -22.99 41.74
N GLY A 156 26.46 -23.68 42.24
CA GLY A 156 27.35 -23.47 43.40
C GLY A 156 27.02 -24.52 44.47
N GLY A 157 27.89 -25.53 44.66
CA GLY A 157 27.86 -26.45 45.81
C GLY A 157 27.65 -27.91 45.47
#